data_AF-A0A2W6ZBU5-F1
#
_entry.id   AF-A0A2W6ZBU5-F1
#
_cell.length_a   1.000
_cell.length_b   1.000
_cell.length_c   1.000
_cell.angle_alpha   90.00
_cell.angle_beta   90.00
_cell.angle_gamma   90.00
#
_symmetry.space_group_name_H-M   'P 1'
#
loop_
_entity.id
_entity.type
_entity.pdbx_description
1 polymer ?
#
loop_
_entity_poly.entity_id
_entity_poly.type
_entity_poly.pdbx_seq_one_letter_code
_entity_poly.pdbx_strand_id
1 'polypeptide(L)'
;MNAQFCKKMGLVAAVALLPSLTACAAAFAPKVDQTSPLAPRIEALVAANRHYPSWSDFPAAPNALPPASRIAANVAGLEGQGTALSGQVAGIDWTLGDPEALAAETRARVGAVPVSPDAIQSQADIDAFAQSLRDRAKAPPPIDRRPPQ
;
A
#
# COMPACT_ATOMS: atom_id res chain seq x y z
N MET A 1 69.37 -11.36 -14.53
CA MET A 1 69.07 -10.38 -13.46
C MET A 1 68.05 -9.39 -14.02
N ASN A 2 66.95 -9.08 -13.31
CA ASN A 2 65.95 -7.99 -13.53
C ASN A 2 64.46 -8.39 -13.44
N ALA A 3 64.09 -9.43 -12.66
CA ALA A 3 62.68 -9.74 -12.36
C ALA A 3 62.16 -9.09 -11.04
N GLN A 4 62.99 -8.33 -10.32
CA GLN A 4 62.68 -7.88 -8.95
C GLN A 4 62.07 -6.46 -8.87
N PHE A 5 62.07 -5.68 -9.96
CA PHE A 5 61.61 -4.29 -9.94
C PHE A 5 60.10 -4.11 -10.19
N CYS A 6 59.41 -5.08 -10.79
CA CYS A 6 57.97 -4.96 -11.08
C CYS A 6 57.05 -5.10 -9.85
N LYS A 7 57.52 -5.67 -8.74
CA LYS A 7 56.65 -6.00 -7.59
C LYS A 7 56.37 -4.84 -6.64
N LYS A 8 57.22 -3.80 -6.63
CA LYS A 8 57.12 -2.67 -5.69
C LYS A 8 56.32 -1.48 -6.22
N MET A 9 56.12 -1.38 -7.55
CA MET A 9 55.36 -0.28 -8.16
C MET A 9 53.83 -0.47 -8.10
N GLY A 10 53.34 -1.69 -7.88
CA GLY A 10 51.89 -1.94 -7.76
C GLY A 10 51.27 -1.45 -6.45
N LEU A 11 52.05 -1.34 -5.37
CA LEU A 11 51.52 -1.00 -4.04
C LEU A 11 51.32 0.51 -3.83
N VAL A 12 52.10 1.35 -4.53
CA VAL A 12 52.02 2.82 -4.37
C VAL A 12 50.83 3.42 -5.15
N ALA A 13 50.42 2.79 -6.25
CA ALA A 13 49.28 3.25 -7.05
C ALA A 13 47.91 3.02 -6.37
N ALA A 14 47.81 2.04 -5.47
CA ALA A 14 46.54 1.71 -4.81
C ALA A 14 46.18 2.65 -3.64
N VAL A 15 47.16 3.34 -3.03
CA VAL A 15 46.90 4.22 -1.87
C VAL A 15 46.52 5.65 -2.29
N ALA A 16 46.89 6.08 -3.50
CA ALA A 16 46.63 7.44 -3.98
C ALA A 16 45.21 7.67 -4.54
N LEU A 17 44.41 6.62 -4.76
CA LEU A 17 43.06 6.68 -5.35
C LEU A 17 41.92 6.62 -4.33
N LEU A 18 42.24 6.47 -3.03
CA LEU A 18 41.24 6.46 -1.96
C LEU A 18 40.61 7.83 -1.61
N PRO A 19 41.25 9.01 -1.78
CA PRO A 19 40.63 10.27 -1.39
C PRO A 19 39.59 10.80 -2.40
N SER A 20 39.51 10.26 -3.61
CA SER A 20 38.55 10.72 -4.63
C SER A 20 37.11 10.22 -4.43
N LEU A 21 36.89 9.22 -3.56
CA LEU A 21 35.56 8.66 -3.29
C LEU A 21 34.78 9.43 -2.20
N THR A 22 35.45 10.25 -1.38
CA THR A 22 34.78 11.08 -0.35
C THR A 22 34.31 12.44 -0.88
N ALA A 23 34.81 12.86 -2.05
CA ALA A 23 34.42 14.13 -2.67
C ALA A 23 32.92 14.21 -3.05
N CYS A 24 32.31 13.08 -3.41
CA CYS A 24 30.88 13.03 -3.74
C CYS A 24 29.96 13.14 -2.50
N ALA A 25 30.45 12.82 -1.30
CA ALA A 25 29.67 12.95 -0.06
C ALA A 25 29.58 14.41 0.42
N ALA A 26 30.59 15.23 0.13
CA ALA A 26 30.64 16.64 0.54
C ALA A 26 29.77 17.56 -0.32
N ALA A 27 29.45 17.17 -1.55
CA ALA A 27 28.64 17.97 -2.48
C ALA A 27 27.17 18.14 -2.05
N PHE A 28 26.67 17.30 -1.14
CA PHE A 28 25.29 17.28 -0.66
C PHE A 28 25.14 17.66 0.82
N ALA A 29 26.05 18.49 1.34
CA ALA A 29 25.97 19.03 2.69
C ALA A 29 25.52 20.52 2.66
N PRO A 30 24.22 20.82 2.46
CA PRO A 30 23.72 22.20 2.52
C PRO A 30 23.97 22.75 3.92
N LYS A 31 24.74 23.84 4.01
CA LYS A 31 25.00 24.53 5.27
C LYS A 31 23.83 25.45 5.60
N VAL A 32 23.28 25.31 6.80
CA VAL A 32 22.31 26.28 7.34
C VAL A 32 23.05 27.59 7.61
N ASP A 33 22.52 28.69 7.10
CA ASP A 33 23.02 30.03 7.43
C ASP A 33 22.76 30.33 8.91
N GLN A 34 23.85 30.41 9.66
CA GLN A 34 23.84 30.61 11.12
C GLN A 34 23.39 32.02 11.53
N THR A 35 23.30 32.96 10.58
CA THR A 35 22.78 34.32 10.84
C THR A 35 21.25 34.40 10.70
N SER A 36 20.61 33.34 10.22
CA SER A 36 19.16 33.29 10.04
C SER A 36 18.43 33.04 11.37
N PRO A 37 17.36 33.80 11.69
CA PRO A 37 16.52 33.51 12.85
C PRO A 37 15.77 32.17 12.73
N LEU A 38 15.74 31.56 11.54
CA LEU A 38 15.14 30.24 11.31
C LEU A 38 16.12 29.08 11.47
N ALA A 39 17.41 29.34 11.65
CA ALA A 39 18.45 28.33 11.82
C ALA A 39 18.08 27.22 12.84
N PRO A 40 17.64 27.51 14.09
CA PRO A 40 17.33 26.46 15.06
C PRO A 40 16.14 25.59 14.63
N ARG A 41 15.15 26.17 13.93
CA ARG A 41 13.99 25.43 13.42
C ARG A 41 14.38 24.50 12.26
N ILE A 42 15.23 24.98 11.37
CA ILE A 42 15.73 24.21 10.23
C ILE A 42 16.61 23.05 10.75
N GLU A 43 17.49 23.31 11.72
CA GLU A 43 18.31 22.28 12.34
C GLU A 43 17.48 21.20 13.04
N ALA A 44 16.44 21.58 13.78
CA ALA A 44 15.52 20.63 14.40
C ALA A 44 14.79 19.75 13.37
N LEU A 45 14.32 20.33 12.27
CA LEU A 45 13.65 19.60 11.19
C LEU A 45 14.60 18.63 10.47
N VAL A 46 15.82 19.06 10.18
CA VAL A 46 16.84 18.21 9.56
C VAL A 46 17.23 17.08 10.50
N ALA A 47 17.48 17.37 11.78
CA ALA A 47 17.84 16.36 12.77
C ALA A 47 16.75 15.29 12.93
N ALA A 48 15.47 15.71 12.96
CA ALA A 48 14.33 14.80 13.10
C ALA A 48 14.11 13.90 11.87
N ASN A 49 14.52 14.32 10.68
CA ASN A 49 14.26 13.59 9.41
C ASN A 49 15.53 13.05 8.75
N ARG A 50 16.69 13.11 9.41
CA ARG A 50 17.96 12.63 8.85
C ARG A 50 18.04 11.10 8.78
N HIS A 51 17.21 10.40 9.56
CA HIS A 51 17.21 8.95 9.59
C HIS A 51 16.32 8.38 8.48
N TYR A 52 16.93 8.14 7.32
CA TYR A 52 16.29 7.37 6.26
C TYR A 52 16.58 5.87 6.46
N PRO A 53 15.64 4.99 6.09
CA PRO A 53 15.92 3.57 6.02
C PRO A 53 17.14 3.31 5.14
N SER A 54 18.10 2.59 5.69
CA SER A 54 19.23 2.03 4.98
C SER A 54 18.80 0.82 4.16
N TRP A 55 19.63 0.42 3.19
CA TRP A 55 19.38 -0.81 2.43
C TRP A 55 19.32 -2.07 3.31
N SER A 56 19.97 -2.04 4.47
CA SER A 56 19.91 -3.12 5.48
C SER A 56 18.61 -3.15 6.28
N ASP A 57 17.80 -2.08 6.25
CA ASP A 57 16.51 -2.04 6.94
C ASP A 57 15.40 -2.71 6.13
N PHE A 58 15.65 -3.03 4.85
CA PHE A 58 14.72 -3.84 4.07
C PHE A 58 14.74 -5.30 4.57
N PRO A 59 13.56 -5.93 4.71
CA PRO A 59 13.51 -7.33 5.09
C PRO A 59 14.25 -8.19 4.06
N ALA A 60 14.90 -9.25 4.54
CA ALA A 60 15.51 -10.24 3.66
C ALA A 60 14.46 -10.85 2.73
N ALA A 61 14.90 -11.25 1.53
CA ALA A 61 14.04 -11.96 0.61
C ALA A 61 13.42 -13.20 1.29
N PRO A 62 12.11 -13.46 1.09
CA PRO A 62 11.48 -14.65 1.63
C PRO A 62 12.20 -15.91 1.17
N ASN A 63 12.52 -16.80 2.10
CA ASN A 63 13.20 -18.06 1.84
C ASN A 63 12.24 -19.18 1.38
N ALA A 64 10.93 -18.99 1.58
CA ALA A 64 9.90 -19.99 1.29
C ALA A 64 9.05 -19.63 0.05
N LEU A 65 9.70 -19.18 -1.03
CA LEU A 65 9.00 -18.96 -2.29
C LEU A 65 8.63 -20.30 -2.94
N PRO A 66 7.44 -20.43 -3.55
CA PRO A 66 7.09 -21.63 -4.29
C PRO A 66 8.05 -21.83 -5.48
N PRO A 67 8.44 -23.07 -5.80
CA PRO A 67 9.29 -23.33 -6.95
C PRO A 67 8.56 -22.95 -8.24
N ALA A 68 9.32 -22.57 -9.28
CA ALA A 68 8.77 -22.19 -10.58
C ALA A 68 7.84 -23.26 -11.17
N SER A 69 8.13 -24.54 -10.95
CA SER A 69 7.28 -25.66 -11.38
C SER A 69 5.90 -25.66 -10.72
N ARG A 70 5.81 -25.28 -9.43
CA ARG A 70 4.52 -25.14 -8.74
C ARG A 70 3.72 -23.97 -9.29
N ILE A 71 4.38 -22.85 -9.59
CA ILE A 71 3.74 -21.69 -10.21
C ILE A 71 3.20 -22.08 -11.60
N ALA A 72 4.01 -22.74 -12.42
CA ALA A 72 3.60 -23.21 -13.75
C ALA A 72 2.40 -24.16 -13.68
N ALA A 73 2.39 -25.11 -12.74
CA ALA A 73 1.26 -26.01 -12.53
C ALA A 73 -0.02 -25.26 -12.13
N ASN A 74 0.08 -24.25 -11.27
CA ASN A 74 -1.06 -23.42 -10.87
C ASN A 74 -1.61 -22.61 -12.06
N VAL A 75 -0.74 -22.05 -12.89
CA VAL A 75 -1.15 -21.30 -14.10
C VAL A 75 -1.86 -22.23 -15.09
N ALA A 76 -1.29 -23.39 -15.39
CA ALA A 76 -1.93 -24.38 -16.26
C ALA A 76 -3.29 -24.84 -15.73
N GLY A 77 -3.41 -25.01 -14.41
CA GLY A 77 -4.67 -25.32 -13.75
C GLY A 77 -5.72 -24.21 -13.92
N LEU A 78 -5.32 -22.95 -13.75
CA LEU A 78 -6.20 -21.79 -13.91
C LEU A 78 -6.66 -21.63 -15.36
N GLU A 79 -5.76 -21.80 -16.34
CA GLU A 79 -6.10 -21.75 -17.77
C GLU A 79 -7.08 -22.86 -18.15
N GLY A 80 -6.88 -24.08 -17.63
CA GLY A 80 -7.81 -25.19 -17.81
C GLY A 80 -9.20 -24.90 -17.24
N GLN A 81 -9.27 -24.35 -16.01
CA GLN A 81 -10.52 -23.94 -15.38
C GLN A 81 -11.21 -22.82 -16.17
N GLY A 82 -10.46 -21.83 -16.64
CA GLY A 82 -10.98 -20.73 -17.46
C GLY A 82 -11.57 -21.24 -18.78
N THR A 83 -10.90 -22.19 -19.42
CA THR A 83 -11.41 -22.85 -20.64
C THR A 83 -12.69 -23.63 -20.36
N ALA A 84 -12.73 -24.40 -19.27
CA ALA A 84 -13.92 -25.15 -18.88
C ALA A 84 -15.10 -24.23 -18.55
N LEU A 85 -14.86 -23.14 -17.82
CA LEU A 85 -15.87 -22.13 -17.51
C LEU A 85 -16.38 -21.45 -18.78
N SER A 86 -15.49 -21.10 -19.71
CA SER A 86 -15.88 -20.52 -20.99
C SER A 86 -16.78 -21.47 -21.78
N GLY A 87 -16.46 -22.77 -21.81
CA GLY A 87 -17.33 -23.78 -22.41
C GLY A 87 -18.70 -23.88 -21.74
N GLN A 88 -18.75 -23.82 -20.41
CA GLN A 88 -20.01 -23.81 -19.66
C GLN A 88 -20.85 -22.57 -20.00
N VAL A 89 -20.24 -21.38 -19.98
CA VAL A 89 -20.91 -20.10 -20.29
C VAL A 89 -21.42 -20.06 -21.73
N ALA A 90 -20.64 -20.60 -22.68
CA ALA A 90 -21.05 -20.68 -24.08
C ALA A 90 -22.24 -21.63 -24.29
N GLY A 91 -22.41 -22.63 -23.42
CA GLY A 91 -23.56 -23.53 -23.42
C GLY A 91 -24.81 -22.98 -22.71
N ILE A 92 -24.71 -21.82 -22.04
CA ILE A 92 -25.87 -21.16 -21.45
C ILE A 92 -26.70 -20.54 -22.58
N ASP A 93 -27.95 -20.99 -22.70
CA ASP A 93 -28.94 -20.30 -23.52
C ASP A 93 -29.35 -19.00 -22.81
N TRP A 94 -28.80 -17.89 -23.29
CA TRP A 94 -29.09 -16.57 -22.74
C TRP A 94 -30.41 -16.07 -23.30
N THR A 95 -31.49 -16.21 -22.53
CA THR A 95 -32.72 -15.46 -22.80
C THR A 95 -32.52 -14.00 -22.41
N LEU A 96 -31.97 -13.20 -23.33
CA LEU A 96 -32.03 -11.74 -23.29
C LEU A 96 -33.47 -11.31 -23.62
N GLY A 97 -34.38 -11.52 -22.67
CA GLY A 97 -35.75 -11.05 -22.76
C GLY A 97 -35.85 -9.52 -22.70
N ASP A 98 -37.06 -8.99 -22.84
CA ASP A 98 -37.35 -7.57 -22.63
C ASP A 98 -36.95 -7.14 -21.19
N PRO A 99 -35.94 -6.27 -21.02
CA PRO A 99 -35.47 -5.90 -19.69
C PRO A 99 -36.53 -5.15 -18.89
N GLU A 100 -37.41 -4.41 -19.55
CA GLU A 100 -38.52 -3.69 -18.93
C GLU A 100 -39.57 -4.67 -18.41
N ALA A 101 -39.88 -5.73 -19.16
CA ALA A 101 -40.75 -6.82 -18.71
C ALA A 101 -40.16 -7.56 -17.51
N LEU A 102 -38.87 -7.92 -17.55
CA LEU A 102 -38.17 -8.56 -16.43
C LEU A 102 -38.17 -7.66 -15.18
N ALA A 103 -37.94 -6.36 -15.36
CA ALA A 103 -37.97 -5.40 -14.27
C ALA A 103 -39.39 -5.25 -13.70
N ALA A 104 -40.42 -5.23 -14.54
CA ALA A 104 -41.82 -5.20 -14.10
C ALA A 104 -42.19 -6.46 -13.31
N GLU A 105 -41.84 -7.64 -13.81
CA GLU A 105 -42.06 -8.93 -13.14
C GLU A 105 -41.33 -8.99 -11.80
N THR A 106 -40.07 -8.55 -11.76
CA THR A 106 -39.27 -8.52 -10.53
C THR A 106 -39.89 -7.59 -9.49
N ARG A 107 -40.32 -6.38 -9.88
CA ARG A 107 -41.03 -5.45 -8.98
C ARG A 107 -42.33 -6.05 -8.46
N ALA A 108 -43.11 -6.70 -9.33
CA ALA A 108 -44.35 -7.36 -8.95
C ALA A 108 -44.09 -8.49 -7.95
N ARG A 109 -43.07 -9.34 -8.18
CA ARG A 109 -42.71 -10.43 -7.29
C ARG A 109 -42.20 -9.94 -5.93
N VAL A 110 -41.36 -8.90 -5.92
CA VAL A 110 -40.89 -8.28 -4.66
C VAL A 110 -42.04 -7.64 -3.90
N GLY A 111 -42.93 -6.90 -4.59
CA GLY A 111 -44.10 -6.28 -3.98
C GLY A 111 -45.16 -7.28 -3.50
N ALA A 112 -45.20 -8.48 -4.08
CA ALA A 112 -46.09 -9.56 -3.67
C ALA A 112 -45.59 -10.31 -2.43
N VAL A 113 -44.30 -10.21 -2.08
CA VAL A 113 -43.81 -10.68 -0.78
C VAL A 113 -44.34 -9.70 0.26
N PRO A 114 -45.24 -10.12 1.17
CA PRO A 114 -45.68 -9.26 2.25
C PRO A 114 -44.44 -8.92 3.07
N VAL A 115 -44.04 -7.66 3.04
CA VAL A 115 -43.07 -7.16 4.01
C VAL A 115 -43.71 -7.45 5.37
N SER A 116 -42.99 -8.16 6.26
CA SER A 116 -43.48 -8.36 7.63
C SER A 116 -43.99 -7.01 8.15
N PRO A 117 -45.15 -6.94 8.82
CA PRO A 117 -45.60 -5.71 9.48
C PRO A 117 -44.51 -5.10 10.36
N ASP A 118 -43.63 -5.94 10.92
CA ASP A 118 -42.48 -5.54 11.73
C ASP A 118 -41.36 -4.83 10.93
N ALA A 119 -41.36 -4.98 9.61
CA ALA A 119 -40.44 -4.32 8.69
C ALA A 119 -41.00 -3.00 8.13
N ILE A 120 -42.26 -2.66 8.44
CA ILE A 120 -42.81 -1.32 8.20
C ILE A 120 -42.26 -0.42 9.31
N GLN A 121 -41.04 0.08 9.14
CA GLN A 121 -40.52 1.15 9.99
C GLN A 121 -41.36 2.40 9.75
N SER A 122 -41.91 2.98 10.82
CA SER A 122 -42.56 4.27 10.72
C SER A 122 -41.53 5.35 10.35
N GLN A 123 -41.98 6.48 9.81
CA GLN A 123 -41.08 7.60 9.54
C GLN A 123 -40.31 8.03 10.80
N ALA A 124 -40.95 7.94 11.98
CA ALA A 124 -40.31 8.23 13.25
C ALA A 124 -39.18 7.24 13.59
N ASP A 125 -39.31 5.96 13.23
CA ASP A 125 -38.28 4.96 13.46
C ASP A 125 -37.07 5.19 12.56
N ILE A 126 -37.31 5.59 11.30
CA ILE A 126 -36.26 5.97 10.34
C ILE A 126 -35.51 7.19 10.84
N ASP A 127 -36.23 8.22 11.31
CA ASP A 127 -35.64 9.46 11.81
C ASP A 127 -34.82 9.21 13.10
N ALA A 128 -35.34 8.37 14.00
CA ALA A 128 -34.64 7.95 15.22
C ALA A 128 -33.36 7.17 14.90
N PHE A 129 -33.42 6.24 13.93
CA PHE A 129 -32.25 5.50 13.48
C PHE A 129 -31.20 6.43 12.85
N ALA A 130 -31.61 7.34 11.97
CA ALA A 130 -30.74 8.34 11.36
C ALA A 130 -30.07 9.23 12.42
N GLN A 131 -30.81 9.63 13.46
CA GLN A 131 -30.26 10.40 14.57
C GLN A 131 -29.21 9.60 15.36
N SER A 132 -29.47 8.32 15.63
CA SER A 132 -28.51 7.46 16.32
C SER A 132 -27.17 7.32 15.58
N LEU A 133 -27.21 7.33 14.23
CA LEU A 133 -26.00 7.32 13.40
C LEU A 133 -25.21 8.63 13.52
N ARG A 134 -25.91 9.78 13.56
CA ARG A 134 -25.26 11.10 13.75
C ARG A 134 -24.60 11.20 15.12
N ASP A 135 -25.27 10.72 16.17
CA ASP A 135 -24.73 10.77 17.53
C ASP A 135 -23.45 9.92 17.66
N ARG A 136 -23.41 8.75 17.00
CA ARG A 136 -22.21 7.90 16.94
C ARG A 136 -21.09 8.50 16.10
N ALA A 137 -21.42 9.29 15.07
CA ALA A 137 -20.45 9.99 14.24
C ALA A 137 -19.82 11.21 14.93
N LYS A 138 -20.33 11.62 16.10
CA LYS A 138 -19.74 12.71 16.89
C LYS A 138 -18.38 12.28 17.42
N ALA A 139 -17.34 13.02 17.06
CA ALA A 139 -15.98 12.74 17.51
C ALA A 139 -15.90 12.71 19.05
N PRO A 140 -15.14 11.78 19.65
CA PRO A 140 -14.95 11.73 21.09
C PRO A 140 -14.28 13.03 21.59
N PRO A 141 -14.53 13.43 22.84
CA PRO A 141 -13.92 14.64 23.40
C PRO A 141 -12.39 14.52 23.35
N PRO A 142 -11.66 15.63 23.13
CA PRO A 142 -10.20 15.63 23.14
C PRO A 142 -9.67 15.09 24.48
N ILE A 143 -8.73 14.16 24.42
CA ILE A 143 -7.99 13.69 25.60
C ILE A 143 -7.07 14.84 26.05
N ASP A 144 -7.15 15.25 27.30
CA ASP A 144 -6.20 16.21 27.89
C ASP A 144 -4.81 15.57 27.93
N ARG A 145 -3.85 16.17 27.20
CA ARG A 145 -2.48 15.68 27.08
C ARG A 145 -1.53 16.35 28.07
N ARG A 146 -2.03 17.14 29.01
CA ARG A 146 -1.17 17.82 29.99
C ARG A 146 -0.65 16.81 31.03
N PRO A 147 0.67 16.65 31.19
CA PRO A 147 1.22 15.86 32.28
C PRO A 147 0.92 16.53 33.63
N PRO A 148 0.64 15.76 34.70
CA PRO A 148 0.52 16.32 36.05
C PRO A 148 1.87 16.94 36.47
N GLN A 149 1.82 18.13 37.06
CA GLN A 149 2.98 18.82 37.65
C GLN A 149 3.33 18.22 39.02
#